data_AF-A0A0N4TUC6-F1
#
_entry.id   AF-A0A0N4TUC6-F1
#
_cell.length_a   1.000
_cell.length_b   1.000
_cell.length_c   1.000
_cell.angle_alpha   90.00
_cell.angle_beta   90.00
_cell.angle_gamma   90.00
#
_symmetry.space_group_name_H-M   'P 1'
#
loop_
_entity.id
_entity.type
_entity.pdbx_description
1 polymer ?
#
loop_
_entity_poly.entity_id
_entity_poly.type
_entity_poly.pdbx_seq_one_letter_code
_entity_poly.pdbx_strand_id
1 'polypeptide(L)'
;MGRICQSDETNKLIKCDGEFCGHYKSKRRDGLLLEAVDIECSPQSEVYAPFDGDLYFWKPFGNHVNYECADEGVRIEGIGQWQGYHVLIASITLDVFGGRVKKGERIGIAKDHRCIYADDDGDPFVRLQLFKQGRPIDPTFHLWNCMCTGQICESNPKNELLGLPFKYDSRYNAVRGWDIKCPKIRGDDEEEMRVPDIYSPIDAKIIGRSRLYAIQGVYTGCDNNGVVLIGTGDWTGS
;
A
#
# COMPACT_ATOMS: atom_id res chain seq x y z
N MET A 1 -1.35 -4.24 -3.32
CA MET A 1 -0.44 -4.90 -2.35
C MET A 1 0.13 -6.15 -3.00
N GLY A 2 1.03 -6.85 -2.33
CA GLY A 2 1.49 -8.18 -2.70
C GLY A 2 0.60 -9.26 -2.07
N ARG A 3 0.87 -10.52 -2.46
CA ARG A 3 0.42 -11.70 -1.71
C ARG A 3 0.91 -11.61 -0.27
N ILE A 4 0.06 -11.95 0.68
CA ILE A 4 0.38 -11.91 2.12
C ILE A 4 0.71 -13.29 2.65
N CYS A 5 -0.02 -14.33 2.25
CA CYS A 5 0.15 -15.68 2.79
C CYS A 5 0.61 -16.66 1.72
N GLN A 6 1.39 -17.68 2.12
CA GLN A 6 1.82 -18.73 1.20
C GLN A 6 0.69 -19.66 0.76
N SER A 7 -0.25 -19.96 1.65
CA SER A 7 -1.37 -20.87 1.36
C SER A 7 -2.44 -20.25 0.46
N ASP A 8 -2.41 -18.94 0.25
CA ASP A 8 -3.36 -18.24 -0.61
C ASP A 8 -2.68 -17.12 -1.41
N GLU A 9 -2.68 -17.28 -2.74
CA GLU A 9 -2.02 -16.32 -3.63
C GLU A 9 -2.87 -15.08 -3.95
N THR A 10 -4.14 -15.09 -3.55
CA THR A 10 -5.14 -14.11 -3.99
C THR A 10 -5.58 -13.12 -2.91
N ASN A 11 -5.09 -13.27 -1.68
CA ASN A 11 -5.54 -12.54 -0.49
C ASN A 11 -7.07 -12.65 -0.28
N LYS A 12 -7.61 -13.88 -0.34
CA LYS A 12 -9.02 -14.16 -0.04
C LYS A 12 -9.35 -13.78 1.38
N LEU A 13 -10.49 -13.13 1.55
CA LEU A 13 -11.03 -12.83 2.87
C LEU A 13 -11.87 -13.99 3.36
N ILE A 14 -11.83 -14.25 4.67
CA ILE A 14 -12.70 -15.24 5.29
C ILE A 14 -14.16 -14.85 5.04
N LYS A 15 -14.92 -15.79 4.50
CA LYS A 15 -16.34 -15.61 4.19
C LYS A 15 -17.16 -15.46 5.47
N CYS A 16 -18.36 -14.93 5.30
CA CYS A 16 -19.32 -14.88 6.39
C CYS A 16 -19.92 -16.28 6.67
N ASP A 17 -19.92 -16.71 7.92
CA ASP A 17 -20.52 -17.96 8.39
C ASP A 17 -21.73 -17.75 9.33
N GLY A 18 -22.26 -16.52 9.38
CA GLY A 18 -23.41 -16.13 10.19
C GLY A 18 -23.00 -15.33 11.44
N GLU A 19 -22.10 -15.89 12.25
CA GLU A 19 -21.61 -15.22 13.48
C GLU A 19 -20.24 -14.54 13.29
N PHE A 20 -19.49 -14.93 12.26
CA PHE A 20 -18.21 -14.36 11.91
C PHE A 20 -18.18 -13.90 10.44
N CYS A 21 -17.51 -12.78 10.18
CA CYS A 21 -17.21 -12.28 8.85
C CYS A 21 -15.78 -11.71 8.83
N GLY A 22 -15.01 -12.02 7.79
CA GLY A 22 -13.65 -11.50 7.60
C GLY A 22 -13.55 -10.14 6.92
N HIS A 23 -14.68 -9.50 6.59
CA HIS A 23 -14.70 -8.22 5.86
C HIS A 23 -14.41 -7.01 6.76
N TYR A 24 -14.07 -5.88 6.14
CA TYR A 24 -13.86 -4.60 6.82
C TYR A 24 -15.14 -4.14 7.53
N LYS A 25 -15.03 -3.67 8.78
CA LYS A 25 -16.16 -3.22 9.61
C LYS A 25 -17.28 -4.25 9.76
N SER A 26 -16.93 -5.53 9.80
CA SER A 26 -17.89 -6.62 10.04
C SER A 26 -17.71 -7.24 11.43
N LYS A 27 -18.77 -7.93 11.89
CA LYS A 27 -18.84 -8.52 13.23
C LYS A 27 -17.86 -9.69 13.35
N ARG A 28 -17.08 -9.71 14.42
CA ARG A 28 -16.22 -10.83 14.82
C ARG A 28 -16.89 -11.68 15.92
N ARG A 29 -16.28 -12.81 16.27
CA ARG A 29 -16.84 -13.78 17.24
C ARG A 29 -17.11 -13.17 18.62
N ASP A 30 -16.31 -12.20 19.04
CA ASP A 30 -16.47 -11.43 20.27
C ASP A 30 -17.56 -10.33 20.18
N GLY A 31 -18.23 -10.21 19.03
CA GLY A 31 -19.23 -9.19 18.74
C GLY A 31 -18.64 -7.83 18.35
N LEU A 32 -17.31 -7.67 18.31
CA LEU A 32 -16.68 -6.41 17.94
C LEU A 32 -16.74 -6.17 16.43
N LEU A 33 -16.96 -4.92 16.07
CA LEU A 33 -16.82 -4.43 14.70
C LEU A 33 -15.41 -3.89 14.54
N LEU A 34 -14.58 -4.60 13.76
CA LEU A 34 -13.19 -4.23 13.59
C LEU A 34 -12.93 -3.53 12.25
N GLU A 35 -12.10 -2.49 12.28
CA GLU A 35 -11.54 -1.83 11.10
C GLU A 35 -10.34 -2.64 10.57
N ALA A 36 -10.62 -3.90 10.24
CA ALA A 36 -9.67 -4.92 9.83
C ALA A 36 -10.32 -5.88 8.83
N VAL A 37 -9.49 -6.58 8.06
CA VAL A 37 -9.90 -7.75 7.27
C VAL A 37 -9.17 -8.99 7.75
N ASP A 38 -9.84 -10.14 7.67
CA ASP A 38 -9.26 -11.44 8.03
C ASP A 38 -9.01 -12.21 6.74
N ILE A 39 -7.74 -12.47 6.44
CA ILE A 39 -7.25 -13.06 5.18
C ILE A 39 -6.97 -14.54 5.41
N GLU A 40 -7.54 -15.41 4.57
CA GLU A 40 -7.31 -16.86 4.58
C GLU A 40 -5.81 -17.16 4.60
N CYS A 41 -5.36 -17.83 5.66
CA CYS A 41 -3.96 -18.17 5.82
C CYS A 41 -3.81 -19.35 6.77
N SER A 42 -3.31 -20.47 6.26
CA SER A 42 -3.10 -21.67 7.06
C SER A 42 -1.97 -21.46 8.07
N PRO A 43 -2.07 -21.99 9.31
CA PRO A 43 -0.97 -21.93 10.27
C PRO A 43 0.30 -22.55 9.67
N GLN A 44 1.47 -22.07 10.09
CA GLN A 44 2.78 -22.46 9.57
C GLN A 44 3.08 -22.01 8.12
N SER A 45 2.15 -21.33 7.45
CA SER A 45 2.42 -20.73 6.13
C SER A 45 3.38 -19.56 6.26
N GLU A 46 4.25 -19.38 5.26
CA GLU A 46 5.06 -18.16 5.16
C GLU A 46 4.17 -16.93 4.96
N VAL A 47 4.55 -15.83 5.62
CA VAL A 47 3.90 -14.53 5.48
C VAL A 47 4.87 -13.56 4.81
N TYR A 48 4.37 -12.75 3.88
CA TYR A 48 5.15 -11.82 3.08
C TYR A 48 4.72 -10.36 3.29
N ALA A 49 5.67 -9.44 3.10
CA ALA A 49 5.41 -8.01 3.17
C ALA A 49 4.46 -7.57 2.02
N PRO A 50 3.33 -6.89 2.33
CA PRO A 50 2.37 -6.48 1.31
C PRO A 50 2.85 -5.31 0.44
N PHE A 51 3.83 -4.54 0.91
CA PHE A 51 4.44 -3.42 0.22
C PHE A 51 5.83 -3.09 0.78
N ASP A 52 6.57 -2.25 0.07
CA ASP A 52 7.88 -1.73 0.51
C ASP A 52 7.71 -0.84 1.74
N GLY A 53 8.52 -1.08 2.78
CA GLY A 53 8.40 -0.31 4.02
C GLY A 53 9.48 -0.59 5.05
N ASP A 54 9.40 0.14 6.15
CA ASP A 54 10.17 -0.12 7.35
C ASP A 54 9.30 -0.94 8.33
N LEU A 55 9.81 -2.11 8.68
CA LEU A 55 9.17 -3.12 9.52
C LEU A 55 9.49 -2.88 11.00
N TYR A 56 8.49 -3.07 11.85
CA TYR A 56 8.58 -3.01 13.31
C TYR A 56 7.77 -4.14 13.92
N PHE A 57 8.29 -4.75 14.97
CA PHE A 57 7.50 -5.64 15.81
C PHE A 57 6.32 -4.90 16.46
N TRP A 58 5.16 -5.57 16.52
CA TRP A 58 3.95 -5.03 17.12
C TRP A 58 3.25 -6.10 17.97
N LYS A 59 2.63 -5.67 19.07
CA LYS A 59 1.84 -6.49 20.00
C LYS A 59 0.34 -6.17 19.84
N PRO A 60 -0.43 -6.97 19.08
CA PRO A 60 -1.85 -6.72 18.83
C PRO A 60 -2.72 -6.57 20.07
N PHE A 61 -2.37 -7.26 21.15
CA PHE A 61 -3.09 -7.35 22.42
C PHE A 61 -2.25 -6.88 23.62
N GLY A 62 -1.13 -6.20 23.41
CA GLY A 62 -0.40 -5.51 24.48
C GLY A 62 0.03 -6.38 25.68
N ASN A 63 0.35 -7.66 25.47
CA ASN A 63 0.70 -8.67 26.48
C ASN A 63 -0.45 -9.08 27.42
N HIS A 64 -1.70 -9.03 26.96
CA HIS A 64 -2.80 -9.64 27.70
C HIS A 64 -2.66 -11.19 27.73
N VAL A 65 -2.66 -11.77 28.93
CA VAL A 65 -2.41 -13.21 29.19
C VAL A 65 -3.30 -14.14 28.37
N ASN A 66 -4.56 -13.77 28.13
CA ASN A 66 -5.50 -14.60 27.36
C ASN A 66 -5.28 -14.59 25.84
N TYR A 67 -4.33 -13.78 25.34
CA TYR A 67 -4.11 -13.58 23.92
C TYR A 67 -2.66 -13.87 23.49
N GLU A 68 -1.83 -14.43 24.37
CA GLU A 68 -0.40 -14.66 24.12
C GLU A 68 -0.10 -15.41 22.81
N CYS A 69 -0.96 -16.36 22.44
CA CYS A 69 -0.82 -17.15 21.22
C CYS A 69 -0.98 -16.33 19.92
N ALA A 70 -1.68 -15.19 19.97
CA ALA A 70 -1.97 -14.31 18.84
C ALA A 70 -1.37 -12.90 19.01
N ASP A 71 -0.69 -12.63 20.13
CA ASP A 71 -0.12 -11.33 20.49
C ASP A 71 1.28 -11.11 19.89
N GLU A 72 1.50 -11.58 18.67
CA GLU A 72 2.66 -11.19 17.89
C GLU A 72 2.20 -10.75 16.51
N GLY A 73 2.75 -9.64 16.08
CA GLY A 73 2.38 -9.01 14.84
C GLY A 73 3.49 -8.11 14.32
N VAL A 74 3.19 -7.50 13.18
CA VAL A 74 4.08 -6.56 12.52
C VAL A 74 3.35 -5.27 12.22
N ARG A 75 4.08 -4.18 12.34
CA ARG A 75 3.75 -2.90 11.74
C ARG A 75 4.74 -2.66 10.59
N ILE A 76 4.25 -2.39 9.40
CA ILE A 76 5.08 -1.93 8.29
C ILE A 76 4.65 -0.51 7.91
N GLU A 77 5.56 0.44 8.10
CA GLU A 77 5.41 1.83 7.66
C GLU A 77 5.80 1.93 6.18
N GLY A 78 4.87 2.35 5.33
CA GLY A 78 5.08 2.40 3.89
C GLY A 78 6.10 3.45 3.48
N ILE A 79 6.96 3.09 2.53
CA ILE A 79 7.90 4.01 1.87
C ILE A 79 7.58 4.10 0.37
N GLY A 80 8.23 5.03 -0.34
CA GLY A 80 7.94 5.24 -1.76
C GLY A 80 6.45 5.49 -1.95
N GLN A 81 5.82 4.84 -2.93
CA GLN A 81 4.39 4.98 -3.23
C GLN A 81 3.43 4.69 -2.06
N TRP A 82 3.89 4.02 -1.01
CA TRP A 82 3.11 3.71 0.19
C TRP A 82 3.34 4.72 1.33
N GLN A 83 4.03 5.83 1.09
CA GLN A 83 4.25 6.84 2.14
C GLN A 83 2.92 7.36 2.70
N GLY A 84 2.84 7.42 4.02
CA GLY A 84 1.63 7.79 4.74
C GLY A 84 0.67 6.62 4.96
N TYR A 85 0.93 5.46 4.34
CA TYR A 85 0.26 4.22 4.69
C TYR A 85 1.07 3.46 5.75
N HIS A 86 0.37 2.75 6.63
CA HIS A 86 0.97 1.66 7.38
C HIS A 86 -0.01 0.51 7.52
N VAL A 87 0.55 -0.69 7.65
CA VAL A 87 -0.23 -1.90 7.85
C VAL A 87 0.12 -2.52 9.19
N LEU A 88 -0.88 -3.07 9.86
CA LEU A 88 -0.72 -3.96 11.00
C LEU A 88 -1.16 -5.36 10.57
N ILE A 89 -0.32 -6.37 10.79
CA ILE A 89 -0.66 -7.78 10.55
C ILE A 89 -0.46 -8.54 11.86
N ALA A 90 -1.52 -9.14 12.38
CA ALA A 90 -1.51 -9.89 13.64
C ALA A 90 -1.38 -11.40 13.40
N SER A 91 -1.04 -12.12 14.47
CA SER A 91 -0.87 -13.58 14.49
C SER A 91 0.23 -14.08 13.57
N ILE A 92 1.42 -13.49 13.70
CA ILE A 92 2.60 -13.92 12.96
C ILE A 92 3.82 -14.00 13.88
N THR A 93 4.64 -15.03 13.70
CA THR A 93 5.99 -15.10 14.28
C THR A 93 6.96 -14.48 13.30
N LEU A 94 7.65 -13.41 13.70
CA LEU A 94 8.57 -12.69 12.81
C LEU A 94 9.94 -13.36 12.70
N ASP A 95 10.51 -13.34 11.49
CA ASP A 95 11.91 -13.71 11.28
C ASP A 95 12.87 -12.67 11.87
N VAL A 96 12.46 -11.39 11.80
CA VAL A 96 13.22 -10.24 12.30
C VAL A 96 12.30 -9.22 12.97
N PHE A 97 12.76 -8.58 14.04
CA PHE A 97 11.96 -7.63 14.82
C PHE A 97 11.96 -6.20 14.26
N GLY A 98 12.76 -5.92 13.24
CA GLY A 98 12.80 -4.63 12.57
C GLY A 98 13.74 -4.59 11.38
N GLY A 99 13.55 -3.61 10.50
CA GLY A 99 14.40 -3.39 9.32
C GLY A 99 13.61 -2.99 8.08
N ARG A 100 14.30 -2.77 6.97
CA ARG A 100 13.65 -2.46 5.69
C ARG A 100 13.24 -3.74 4.98
N VAL A 101 12.02 -3.77 4.47
CA VAL A 101 11.46 -4.89 3.70
C VAL A 101 10.97 -4.42 2.34
N LYS A 102 11.02 -5.31 1.36
CA LYS A 102 10.43 -5.13 0.03
C LYS A 102 9.12 -5.90 -0.09
N LYS A 103 8.23 -5.42 -0.96
CA LYS A 103 7.01 -6.14 -1.35
C LYS A 103 7.35 -7.58 -1.76
N GLY A 104 6.65 -8.54 -1.15
CA GLY A 104 6.83 -9.97 -1.41
C GLY A 104 8.01 -10.60 -0.68
N GLU A 105 8.77 -9.85 0.12
CA GLU A 105 9.79 -10.41 0.98
C GLU A 105 9.15 -11.19 2.14
N ARG A 106 9.72 -12.36 2.47
CA ARG A 106 9.27 -13.17 3.61
C ARG A 106 9.58 -12.42 4.91
N ILE A 107 8.56 -12.27 5.75
CA ILE A 107 8.67 -11.56 7.05
C ILE A 107 8.46 -12.46 8.25
N GLY A 108 7.90 -13.65 8.06
CA GLY A 108 7.65 -14.57 9.16
C GLY A 108 6.76 -15.76 8.79
N ILE A 109 6.16 -16.34 9.82
CA ILE A 109 5.29 -17.52 9.74
C ILE A 109 3.95 -17.20 10.39
N ALA A 110 2.84 -17.62 9.76
CA ALA A 110 1.50 -17.47 10.29
C ALA A 110 1.29 -18.32 11.54
N LYS A 111 0.78 -17.69 12.61
CA LYS A 111 0.23 -18.37 13.79
C LYS A 111 -1.25 -18.64 13.57
N ASP A 112 -1.79 -19.57 14.35
CA ASP A 112 -3.21 -19.79 14.37
C ASP A 112 -3.90 -18.74 15.24
N HIS A 113 -4.55 -17.74 14.63
CA HIS A 113 -5.29 -16.71 15.36
C HIS A 113 -6.47 -17.29 16.15
N ARG A 114 -7.00 -18.46 15.76
CA ARG A 114 -8.19 -19.06 16.37
C ARG A 114 -7.97 -19.50 17.82
N CYS A 115 -6.71 -19.63 18.24
CA CYS A 115 -6.31 -19.94 19.61
C CYS A 115 -6.87 -19.00 20.70
N ILE A 116 -7.38 -17.81 20.32
CA ILE A 116 -8.02 -16.87 21.24
C ILE A 116 -9.49 -17.21 21.52
N TYR A 117 -10.09 -18.07 20.71
CA TYR A 117 -11.46 -18.52 20.85
C TYR A 117 -11.49 -19.92 21.50
N ALA A 118 -12.57 -20.22 22.22
CA ALA A 118 -12.71 -21.48 22.95
C ALA A 118 -13.01 -22.67 22.02
N ASP A 119 -13.41 -22.40 20.79
CA ASP A 119 -13.71 -23.35 19.72
C ASP A 119 -12.72 -23.18 18.55
N ASP A 120 -12.20 -24.29 18.02
CA ASP A 120 -11.30 -24.28 16.85
C ASP A 120 -12.05 -24.42 15.52
N ASP A 121 -13.36 -24.16 15.53
CA ASP A 121 -14.21 -24.23 14.35
C ASP A 121 -14.02 -22.96 13.51
N GLY A 122 -13.77 -23.13 12.20
CA GLY A 122 -13.66 -22.02 11.23
C GLY A 122 -12.32 -21.97 10.52
N ASP A 123 -12.29 -21.23 9.40
CA ASP A 123 -11.11 -21.13 8.54
C ASP A 123 -9.98 -20.31 9.22
N PRO A 124 -8.71 -20.75 9.13
CA PRO A 124 -7.59 -20.03 9.73
C PRO A 124 -7.23 -18.77 8.92
N PHE A 125 -6.78 -17.73 9.62
CA PHE A 125 -6.50 -16.43 9.01
C PHE A 125 -5.38 -15.64 9.70
N VAL A 126 -4.84 -14.67 8.95
CA VAL A 126 -4.11 -13.53 9.51
C VAL A 126 -4.98 -12.28 9.44
N ARG A 127 -4.92 -11.45 10.49
CA ARG A 127 -5.71 -10.22 10.55
C ARG A 127 -4.89 -9.03 10.08
N LEU A 128 -5.42 -8.28 9.11
CA LEU A 128 -4.77 -7.11 8.51
C LEU A 128 -5.58 -5.84 8.73
N GLN A 129 -4.91 -4.79 9.20
CA GLN A 129 -5.44 -3.43 9.27
C GLN A 129 -4.59 -2.51 8.41
N LEU A 130 -5.23 -1.71 7.55
CA LEU A 130 -4.56 -0.72 6.74
C LEU A 130 -4.96 0.68 7.18
N PHE A 131 -3.95 1.53 7.35
CA PHE A 131 -4.12 2.92 7.70
C PHE A 131 -3.55 3.80 6.60
N LYS A 132 -4.17 4.96 6.42
CA LYS A 132 -3.68 6.06 5.59
C LYS A 132 -3.73 7.35 6.40
N GLN A 133 -2.59 8.02 6.55
CA GLN A 133 -2.44 9.23 7.34
C GLN A 133 -2.99 9.09 8.77
N GLY A 134 -2.76 7.91 9.37
CA GLY A 134 -3.24 7.58 10.71
C GLY A 134 -4.71 7.19 10.82
N ARG A 135 -5.48 7.20 9.72
CA ARG A 135 -6.88 6.77 9.71
C ARG A 135 -7.01 5.37 9.10
N PRO A 136 -7.76 4.45 9.74
CA PRO A 136 -8.02 3.14 9.16
C PRO A 136 -8.90 3.27 7.91
N ILE A 137 -8.56 2.48 6.90
CA ILE A 137 -9.26 2.42 5.61
C ILE A 137 -9.53 0.97 5.23
N ASP A 138 -10.50 0.75 4.33
CA ASP A 138 -10.79 -0.58 3.80
C ASP A 138 -9.62 -1.06 2.91
N PRO A 139 -8.90 -2.14 3.29
CA PRO A 139 -7.79 -2.66 2.50
C PRO A 139 -8.23 -3.49 1.29
N THR A 140 -9.51 -3.83 1.17
CA THR A 140 -10.02 -4.79 0.17
C THR A 140 -9.58 -4.42 -1.25
N PHE A 141 -9.73 -3.15 -1.63
CA PHE A 141 -9.25 -2.66 -2.93
C PHE A 141 -7.73 -2.80 -3.08
N HIS A 142 -6.96 -2.46 -2.03
CA HIS A 142 -5.50 -2.53 -2.05
C HIS A 142 -4.99 -3.98 -2.11
N LEU A 143 -5.76 -4.95 -1.62
CA LEU A 143 -5.41 -6.37 -1.61
C LEU A 143 -5.58 -7.02 -2.97
N TRP A 144 -6.68 -6.71 -3.66
CA TRP A 144 -7.05 -7.37 -4.91
C TRP A 144 -6.65 -6.59 -6.16
N ASN A 145 -6.61 -5.26 -6.07
CA ASN A 145 -6.26 -4.41 -7.18
C ASN A 145 -4.86 -3.81 -7.01
N CYS A 146 -4.15 -3.68 -8.13
CA CYS A 146 -2.91 -2.95 -8.19
C CYS A 146 -3.25 -1.45 -8.02
N MET A 147 -3.05 -0.88 -6.83
CA MET A 147 -2.87 0.58 -6.65
C MET A 147 -1.54 0.99 -7.29
N CYS A 148 -1.46 0.79 -8.59
CA CYS A 148 -0.27 0.95 -9.39
C CYS A 148 -0.54 2.13 -10.29
N THR A 149 0.30 3.13 -10.15
CA THR A 149 0.28 4.27 -11.04
C THR A 149 0.47 3.74 -12.46
N GLY A 150 -0.45 4.07 -13.37
CA GLY A 150 -0.32 3.73 -14.78
C GLY A 150 0.98 4.29 -15.37
N GLN A 151 1.34 3.91 -16.59
CA GLN A 151 2.43 4.58 -17.29
C GLN A 151 2.14 6.09 -17.32
N ILE A 152 3.06 6.92 -16.85
CA ILE A 152 2.87 8.38 -16.80
C ILE A 152 3.46 9.06 -18.03
N CYS A 153 4.56 8.54 -18.55
CA CYS A 153 5.24 9.11 -19.71
C CYS A 153 5.42 8.05 -20.79
N GLU A 154 5.05 8.40 -22.03
CA GLU A 154 5.15 7.54 -23.21
C GLU A 154 6.55 6.90 -23.36
N SER A 155 7.60 7.69 -23.14
CA SER A 155 8.99 7.24 -23.27
C SER A 155 9.54 6.49 -22.06
N ASN A 156 8.74 6.31 -21.01
CA ASN A 156 9.13 5.64 -19.78
C ASN A 156 8.04 4.66 -19.30
N PRO A 157 7.93 3.48 -19.92
CA PRO A 157 6.91 2.48 -19.58
C PRO A 157 7.06 1.89 -18.17
N LYS A 158 8.22 2.08 -17.53
CA LYS A 158 8.51 1.58 -16.18
C LYS A 158 8.35 2.63 -15.08
N ASN A 159 7.95 3.86 -15.43
CA ASN A 159 7.88 5.00 -14.50
C ASN A 159 9.18 5.20 -13.70
N GLU A 160 10.34 4.99 -14.33
CA GLU A 160 11.63 5.24 -13.70
C GLU A 160 11.73 6.68 -13.15
N LEU A 161 12.17 6.81 -11.91
CA LEU A 161 12.28 8.10 -11.24
C LEU A 161 13.59 8.82 -11.58
N LEU A 162 13.52 10.16 -11.57
CA LEU A 162 14.66 11.06 -11.54
C LEU A 162 15.02 11.38 -10.08
N GLY A 163 16.07 10.73 -9.59
CA GLY A 163 16.54 10.92 -8.22
C GLY A 163 15.69 10.20 -7.18
N LEU A 164 15.70 10.72 -5.95
CA LEU A 164 15.02 10.06 -4.83
C LEU A 164 13.50 10.23 -4.90
N PRO A 165 12.73 9.16 -4.61
CA PRO A 165 11.28 9.26 -4.53
C PRO A 165 10.84 10.17 -3.36
N PHE A 166 9.68 10.81 -3.50
CA PHE A 166 9.02 11.57 -2.44
C PHE A 166 9.90 12.65 -1.79
N LYS A 167 10.79 13.25 -2.59
CA LYS A 167 11.64 14.33 -2.10
C LYS A 167 10.79 15.56 -1.80
N TYR A 168 11.13 16.24 -0.71
CA TYR A 168 10.66 17.60 -0.47
C TYR A 168 11.48 18.53 -1.36
N ASP A 169 10.79 19.32 -2.18
CA ASP A 169 11.46 20.20 -3.13
C ASP A 169 10.69 21.53 -3.22
N SER A 170 11.39 22.62 -2.91
CA SER A 170 10.80 23.96 -2.90
C SER A 170 10.28 24.38 -4.28
N ARG A 171 10.75 23.76 -5.37
CA ARG A 171 10.23 23.96 -6.74
C ARG A 171 8.75 23.57 -6.87
N TYR A 172 8.28 22.63 -6.05
CA TYR A 172 6.92 22.11 -6.11
C TYR A 172 6.00 22.76 -5.09
N ASN A 173 6.16 24.07 -4.83
CA ASN A 173 5.37 24.77 -3.82
C ASN A 173 5.42 24.07 -2.45
N ALA A 174 6.60 23.54 -2.09
CA ALA A 174 6.82 22.80 -0.85
C ALA A 174 5.99 21.50 -0.70
N VAL A 175 5.50 20.91 -1.80
CA VAL A 175 4.91 19.56 -1.75
C VAL A 175 5.98 18.48 -1.87
N ARG A 176 5.71 17.30 -1.30
CA ARG A 176 6.52 16.10 -1.55
C ARG A 176 6.02 15.43 -2.82
N GLY A 177 6.94 14.98 -3.66
CA GLY A 177 6.58 14.31 -4.91
C GLY A 177 7.73 13.53 -5.52
N TRP A 178 7.48 13.01 -6.71
CA TRP A 178 8.48 12.31 -7.51
C TRP A 178 8.73 13.09 -8.80
N ASP A 179 9.97 13.01 -9.27
CA ASP A 179 10.32 13.41 -10.63
C ASP A 179 10.41 12.12 -11.46
N ILE A 180 9.83 12.10 -12.66
CA ILE A 180 9.82 10.92 -13.52
C ILE A 180 10.70 11.18 -14.74
N LYS A 181 11.52 10.20 -15.13
CA LYS A 181 12.28 10.27 -16.38
C LYS A 181 11.31 10.32 -17.55
N CYS A 182 11.46 11.30 -18.42
CA CYS A 182 10.57 11.43 -19.58
C CYS A 182 11.36 12.01 -20.76
N PRO A 183 12.30 11.23 -21.33
CA PRO A 183 13.14 11.69 -22.43
C PRO A 183 12.32 11.96 -23.70
N LYS A 184 12.83 12.86 -24.55
CA LYS A 184 12.30 13.05 -25.90
C LYS A 184 12.40 11.75 -26.70
N ILE A 185 11.48 11.56 -27.64
CA ILE A 185 11.43 10.40 -28.52
C ILE A 185 11.56 10.83 -29.97
N ARG A 186 12.07 9.92 -30.81
CA ARG A 186 12.18 10.16 -32.25
C ARG A 186 10.78 10.29 -32.83
N GLY A 187 10.57 11.36 -33.60
CA GLY A 187 9.36 11.52 -34.40
C GLY A 187 9.35 10.57 -35.58
N ASP A 188 8.27 10.63 -36.36
CA ASP A 188 8.12 9.85 -37.59
C ASP A 188 9.14 10.28 -38.66
N ASP A 189 9.57 11.55 -38.62
CA ASP A 189 10.73 12.06 -39.34
C ASP A 189 11.99 11.84 -38.48
N GLU A 190 12.90 10.94 -38.90
CA GLU A 190 14.04 10.46 -38.11
C GLU A 190 15.02 11.55 -37.62
N GLU A 191 14.92 12.78 -38.14
CA GLU A 191 15.74 13.92 -37.78
C GLU A 191 15.15 14.79 -36.64
N GLU A 192 13.86 14.70 -36.33
CA GLU A 192 13.22 15.52 -35.30
C GLU A 192 12.85 14.73 -34.03
N MET A 193 13.30 15.25 -32.88
CA MET A 193 12.90 14.73 -31.57
C MET A 193 11.65 15.46 -31.06
N ARG A 194 10.56 14.71 -30.84
CA ARG A 194 9.33 15.23 -30.24
C ARG A 194 9.28 15.04 -28.73
N VAL A 195 8.42 15.82 -28.08
CA VAL A 195 8.07 15.60 -26.67
C VAL A 195 7.15 14.37 -26.54
N PRO A 196 7.36 13.52 -25.53
CA PRO A 196 6.52 12.35 -25.28
C PRO A 196 5.14 12.76 -24.73
N ASP A 197 4.14 11.93 -24.96
CA ASP A 197 2.83 12.09 -24.33
C ASP A 197 2.89 11.82 -22.82
N ILE A 198 2.10 12.60 -22.07
CA ILE A 198 1.92 12.45 -20.63
C ILE A 198 0.53 11.90 -20.36
N TYR A 199 0.47 10.73 -19.74
CA TYR A 199 -0.78 10.04 -19.40
C TYR A 199 -1.14 10.28 -17.94
N SER A 200 -2.44 10.18 -17.65
CA SER A 200 -2.91 10.28 -16.27
C SER A 200 -2.37 9.10 -15.44
N PRO A 201 -1.75 9.35 -14.28
CA PRO A 201 -1.23 8.30 -13.40
C PRO A 201 -2.32 7.40 -12.83
N ILE A 202 -3.55 7.92 -12.74
CA ILE A 202 -4.70 7.33 -12.06
C ILE A 202 -5.97 7.66 -12.83
N ASP A 203 -7.06 6.96 -12.55
CA ASP A 203 -8.39 7.39 -13.00
C ASP A 203 -8.78 8.65 -12.23
N ALA A 204 -8.84 9.78 -12.93
CA ALA A 204 -9.05 11.07 -12.32
C ALA A 204 -9.83 12.05 -13.20
N LYS A 205 -10.37 13.08 -12.54
CA LYS A 205 -10.86 14.29 -13.17
C LYS A 205 -9.85 15.41 -13.01
N ILE A 206 -9.63 16.17 -14.08
CA ILE A 206 -8.89 17.42 -14.02
C ILE A 206 -9.78 18.45 -13.31
N ILE A 207 -9.33 18.94 -12.16
CA ILE A 207 -10.06 19.95 -11.38
C ILE A 207 -9.43 21.35 -11.49
N GLY A 208 -8.25 21.44 -12.08
CA GLY A 208 -7.60 22.71 -12.29
C GLY A 208 -6.27 22.60 -13.03
N ARG A 209 -5.73 23.76 -13.34
CA ARG A 209 -4.35 23.91 -13.80
C ARG A 209 -3.52 24.46 -12.65
N SER A 210 -2.28 24.02 -12.57
CA SER A 210 -1.29 24.55 -11.65
C SER A 210 -0.15 25.18 -12.44
N ARG A 211 0.60 26.07 -11.82
CA ARG A 211 1.89 26.52 -12.31
C ARG A 211 2.91 26.34 -11.21
N LEU A 212 4.05 25.76 -11.57
CA LEU A 212 5.18 25.67 -10.65
C LEU A 212 5.80 27.07 -10.52
N TYR A 213 5.77 27.62 -9.30
CA TYR A 213 6.38 28.93 -9.03
C TYR A 213 7.89 28.76 -8.98
N ALA A 214 8.59 29.27 -9.99
CA ALA A 214 10.04 29.34 -10.02
C ALA A 214 10.54 30.50 -9.13
N ILE A 215 10.24 30.46 -7.83
CA ILE A 215 10.84 31.41 -6.88
C ILE A 215 12.33 31.02 -6.78
N GLN A 216 13.23 31.98 -7.03
CA GLN A 216 14.69 31.87 -6.91
C GLN A 216 15.44 31.02 -7.96
N GLY A 217 14.91 30.86 -9.19
CA GLY A 217 15.68 30.27 -10.30
C GLY A 217 15.99 28.77 -10.16
N VAL A 218 15.31 28.07 -9.26
CA VAL A 218 15.53 26.64 -8.99
C VAL A 218 14.93 25.75 -10.10
N TYR A 219 13.89 26.24 -10.80
CA TYR A 219 13.33 25.58 -11.98
C TYR A 219 13.82 26.24 -13.26
N THR A 220 14.59 25.51 -14.06
CA THR A 220 15.20 25.97 -15.33
C THR A 220 14.50 25.44 -16.57
N GLY A 221 13.32 24.84 -16.42
CA GLY A 221 12.56 24.30 -17.54
C GLY A 221 11.90 25.40 -18.38
N CYS A 222 11.72 25.15 -19.68
CA CYS A 222 11.13 26.10 -20.62
C CYS A 222 9.62 26.32 -20.42
N ASP A 223 8.94 25.41 -19.73
CA ASP A 223 7.51 25.49 -19.39
C ASP A 223 7.30 25.01 -17.94
N ASN A 224 6.40 25.64 -17.20
CA ASN A 224 6.05 25.35 -15.81
C ASN A 224 4.56 25.02 -15.61
N ASN A 225 3.84 24.69 -16.69
CA ASN A 225 2.45 24.26 -16.65
C ASN A 225 2.30 22.91 -15.92
N GLY A 226 1.24 22.80 -15.14
CA GLY A 226 0.82 21.57 -14.47
C GLY A 226 -0.70 21.45 -14.43
N VAL A 227 -1.17 20.27 -14.04
CA VAL A 227 -2.59 19.98 -13.83
C VAL A 227 -2.82 19.46 -12.42
N VAL A 228 -3.99 19.73 -11.88
CA VAL A 228 -4.45 19.17 -10.61
C VAL A 228 -5.51 18.13 -10.93
N LEU A 229 -5.23 16.90 -10.50
CA LEU A 229 -6.09 15.74 -10.68
C LEU A 229 -6.75 15.38 -9.35
N ILE A 230 -8.04 15.06 -9.38
CA ILE A 230 -8.73 14.39 -8.28
C ILE A 230 -9.06 12.97 -8.70
N GLY A 231 -8.67 12.00 -7.87
CA GLY A 231 -8.98 10.60 -8.13
C GLY A 231 -10.49 10.35 -8.20
N THR A 232 -10.88 9.42 -9.06
CA THR A 232 -12.26 8.98 -9.27
C THR A 232 -12.38 7.47 -9.19
N GLY A 233 -13.61 6.98 -9.01
CA GLY A 233 -13.85 5.54 -8.84
C GLY A 233 -13.09 5.03 -7.63
N ASP A 234 -12.22 4.05 -7.85
CA ASP A 234 -11.39 3.46 -6.80
C ASP A 234 -10.29 4.39 -6.27
N TRP A 235 -10.01 5.49 -6.97
CA TRP A 235 -9.10 6.53 -6.51
C TRP A 235 -9.80 7.64 -5.71
N THR A 236 -11.09 7.49 -5.39
CA THR A 236 -11.83 8.50 -4.62
C THR A 236 -11.37 8.48 -3.15
N GLY A 237 -10.82 9.60 -2.67
CA GLY A 237 -10.25 9.70 -1.32
C GLY A 237 -8.78 9.26 -1.23
N SER A 238 -8.17 8.93 -2.37
CA SER A 238 -6.72 8.74 -2.57
C SER A 238 -5.93 10.05 -2.47
#